data_AF-A0A4Z0L9G0-F1
#
_entry.id   AF-A0A4Z0L9G0-F1
#
_cell.length_a   1.000
_cell.length_b   1.000
_cell.length_c   1.000
_cell.angle_alpha   90.00
_cell.angle_beta   90.00
_cell.angle_gamma   90.00
#
_symmetry.space_group_name_H-M   'P 1'
#
loop_
_entity.id
_entity.type
_entity.pdbx_description
1 polymer ?
#
loop_
_entity_poly.entity_id
_entity_poly.type
_entity_poly.pdbx_seq_one_letter_code
_entity_poly.pdbx_strand_id
1 'polypeptide(L)'
;MYIAPKNTDLLLSEAQKEELYIQLVEQINKDFTLANESVDFQVSISPIDLKLQLHEKIYRLIQYKFAEYLNLLYIVDVPEDQIRKLDGSDLVELSEQVAFHILKREWQKVWFRNKF
;
A
#
# COMPACT_ATOMS: atom_id res chain seq x y z
N MET A 1 -19.96 -5.29 6.53
CA MET A 1 -19.05 -6.45 6.54
C MET A 1 -17.86 -6.07 5.68
N TYR A 2 -16.62 -6.37 6.10
CA TYR A 2 -15.44 -6.07 5.29
C TYR A 2 -15.44 -6.92 4.03
N ILE A 3 -15.37 -6.29 2.86
CA ILE A 3 -15.23 -6.97 1.57
C ILE A 3 -13.82 -6.67 1.06
N ALA A 4 -12.99 -7.70 0.88
CA ALA A 4 -11.64 -7.51 0.39
C ALA A 4 -11.66 -6.96 -1.05
N PRO A 5 -11.05 -5.80 -1.32
CA PRO A 5 -10.95 -5.27 -2.68
C PRO A 5 -10.18 -6.21 -3.60
N LYS A 6 -10.53 -6.18 -4.89
CA LYS A 6 -9.92 -7.04 -5.92
C LYS A 6 -8.74 -6.38 -6.64
N ASN A 7 -8.68 -5.05 -6.66
CA ASN A 7 -7.59 -4.27 -7.25
C ASN A 7 -7.54 -2.88 -6.60
N THR A 8 -6.49 -2.12 -6.92
CA THR A 8 -6.24 -0.79 -6.38
C THR A 8 -7.37 0.19 -6.67
N ASP A 9 -7.92 0.19 -7.89
CA ASP A 9 -8.93 1.18 -8.27
C ASP A 9 -10.24 0.98 -7.49
N LEU A 10 -10.65 -0.28 -7.29
CA LEU A 10 -11.81 -0.61 -6.45
C LEU A 10 -11.57 -0.26 -4.98
N LEU A 11 -10.37 -0.50 -4.47
CA LEU A 11 -10.00 -0.16 -3.08
C LEU A 11 -10.08 1.35 -2.86
N LEU A 12 -9.45 2.14 -3.71
CA LEU A 12 -9.43 3.59 -3.57
C LEU A 12 -10.84 4.18 -3.76
N SER A 13 -11.63 3.62 -4.68
CA SER A 13 -13.05 4.00 -4.83
C SER A 13 -13.88 3.68 -3.59
N GLU A 14 -13.65 2.53 -2.95
CA GLU A 14 -14.33 2.16 -1.70
C GLU A 14 -13.92 3.09 -0.55
N ALA A 15 -12.62 3.36 -0.39
CA ALA A 15 -12.11 4.29 0.62
C ALA A 15 -12.70 5.70 0.47
N GLN A 16 -12.89 6.18 -0.77
CA GLN A 16 -13.58 7.44 -1.02
C GLN A 16 -15.07 7.38 -0.68
N LYS A 17 -15.78 6.32 -1.08
CA LYS A 17 -17.21 6.12 -0.79
C LYS A 17 -17.50 6.03 0.71
N GLU A 18 -16.57 5.48 1.47
CA GLU A 18 -16.67 5.38 2.92
C GLU A 18 -16.18 6.63 3.66
N GLU A 19 -15.73 7.67 2.94
CA GLU A 19 -15.15 8.89 3.51
C GLU A 19 -13.90 8.64 4.39
N LEU A 20 -13.19 7.54 4.12
CA LEU A 20 -12.00 7.09 4.85
C LEU A 20 -10.69 7.27 4.07
N TYR A 21 -10.75 7.84 2.86
CA TYR A 21 -9.58 8.02 1.99
C TYR A 21 -8.45 8.82 2.66
N ILE A 22 -8.76 9.92 3.34
CA ILE A 22 -7.75 10.72 4.06
C ILE A 22 -7.05 9.87 5.12
N GLN A 23 -7.81 9.12 5.92
CA GLN A 23 -7.26 8.24 6.94
C GLN A 23 -6.41 7.10 6.35
N LEU A 24 -6.72 6.65 5.14
CA LEU A 24 -5.90 5.71 4.38
C LEU A 24 -4.56 6.33 4.01
N VAL A 25 -4.55 7.56 3.47
CA VAL A 25 -3.30 8.27 3.12
C VAL A 25 -2.45 8.51 4.36
N GLU A 26 -3.05 8.97 5.47
CA GLU A 26 -2.35 9.17 6.74
C GLU A 26 -1.73 7.88 7.28
N GLN A 27 -2.50 6.79 7.21
CA GLN A 27 -2.04 5.48 7.66
C GLN A 27 -0.86 4.97 6.82
N ILE A 28 -0.89 5.16 5.50
CA ILE A 28 0.24 4.83 4.61
C ILE A 28 1.48 5.66 5.00
N ASN A 29 1.35 6.98 5.11
CA ASN A 29 2.46 7.86 5.49
C ASN A 29 3.08 7.45 6.84
N LYS A 30 2.23 7.10 7.81
CA LYS A 30 2.66 6.65 9.14
C LYS A 30 3.48 5.35 9.06
N ASP A 31 2.98 4.33 8.38
CA ASP A 31 3.62 3.02 8.36
C ASP A 31 4.91 3.01 7.53
N PHE A 32 4.96 3.81 6.45
CA PHE A 32 6.21 4.06 5.73
C PHE A 32 7.25 4.78 6.60
N THR A 33 6.83 5.79 7.38
CA THR A 33 7.72 6.48 8.33
C THR A 33 8.27 5.50 9.37
N LEU A 34 7.44 4.59 9.90
CA LEU A 34 7.87 3.53 10.82
C LEU A 34 8.84 2.54 10.17
N ALA A 35 8.71 2.29 8.87
CA ALA A 35 9.66 1.50 8.09
C ALA A 35 10.97 2.25 7.75
N ASN A 36 11.16 3.45 8.30
CA ASN A 36 12.29 4.35 8.03
C ASN A 36 12.39 4.76 6.55
N GLU A 37 11.26 4.81 5.85
CA GLU A 37 11.16 5.24 4.45
C GLU A 37 10.20 6.42 4.34
N SER A 38 10.72 7.59 3.97
CA SER A 38 9.87 8.76 3.79
C SER A 38 9.01 8.60 2.53
N VAL A 39 7.70 8.62 2.72
CA VAL A 39 6.70 9.03 1.73
C VAL A 39 5.92 10.16 2.37
N ASP A 40 5.78 11.26 1.65
CA ASP A 40 5.05 12.44 2.12
C ASP A 40 3.90 12.70 1.16
N PHE A 41 2.96 11.76 1.13
CA PHE A 41 1.76 11.94 0.32
C PHE A 41 0.92 13.03 0.96
N GLN A 42 0.59 14.07 0.19
CA GLN A 42 -0.41 15.05 0.61
C GLN A 42 -1.71 14.33 0.96
N VAL A 43 -2.32 14.64 2.09
CA VAL A 43 -3.58 13.98 2.52
C VAL A 43 -4.72 14.10 1.51
N SER A 44 -4.67 15.14 0.67
CA SER A 44 -5.61 15.41 -0.43
C SER A 44 -5.11 14.92 -1.81
N ILE A 45 -4.09 14.06 -1.85
CA ILE A 45 -3.58 13.45 -3.08
C ILE A 45 -4.72 12.78 -3.85
N SER A 46 -4.68 12.83 -5.18
CA SER A 46 -5.69 12.14 -5.98
C SER A 46 -5.48 10.62 -5.93
N PRO A 47 -6.54 9.79 -6.07
CA PRO A 47 -6.39 8.33 -6.13
C PRO A 47 -5.40 7.85 -7.19
N ILE A 48 -5.40 8.50 -8.35
CA ILE A 48 -4.50 8.14 -9.45
C ILE A 48 -3.05 8.47 -9.11
N ASP A 49 -2.79 9.64 -8.53
CA ASP A 49 -1.43 10.02 -8.13
C ASP A 49 -0.92 9.14 -6.99
N LEU A 50 -1.75 8.81 -6.01
CA LEU A 50 -1.39 7.89 -4.94
C LEU A 50 -1.00 6.52 -5.50
N LYS A 51 -1.80 5.98 -6.43
CA LYS A 51 -1.53 4.70 -7.10
C LYS A 51 -0.17 4.74 -7.81
N LEU A 52 0.07 5.76 -8.62
CA LEU A 52 1.30 5.90 -9.41
C LEU A 52 2.53 6.09 -8.52
N GLN A 53 2.46 7.00 -7.55
CA GLN A 53 3.61 7.29 -6.69
C GLN A 53 3.92 6.13 -5.74
N LEU A 54 2.90 5.42 -5.23
CA LEU A 54 3.12 4.23 -4.43
C LEU A 54 3.78 3.12 -5.26
N HIS A 55 3.29 2.86 -6.47
CA HIS A 55 3.90 1.89 -7.38
C HIS A 55 5.37 2.21 -7.65
N GLU A 56 5.68 3.46 -8.02
CA GLU A 56 7.06 3.90 -8.26
C GLU A 56 7.93 3.76 -7.00
N LYS A 57 7.40 4.11 -5.82
CA LYS A 57 8.12 3.95 -4.55
C LYS A 57 8.47 2.49 -4.29
N ILE A 58 7.51 1.58 -4.45
CA ILE A 58 7.73 0.14 -4.26
C ILE A 58 8.74 -0.40 -5.29
N TYR A 59 8.63 0.00 -6.55
CA TYR A 59 9.60 -0.36 -7.59
C TYR A 59 11.03 0.02 -7.17
N ARG A 60 11.23 1.28 -6.74
CA ARG A 60 12.54 1.77 -6.29
C ARG A 60 13.04 1.04 -5.04
N LEU A 61 12.14 0.69 -4.11
CA LEU A 61 12.51 -0.06 -2.91
C LEU A 61 13.00 -1.47 -3.28
N ILE A 62 12.26 -2.20 -4.12
CA ILE A 62 12.67 -3.54 -4.55
C ILE A 62 14.00 -3.48 -5.31
N GLN A 63 14.18 -2.49 -6.20
CA GLN A 63 15.37 -2.40 -7.05
C GLN A 63 16.63 -1.94 -6.31
N TYR A 64 16.52 -0.92 -5.46
CA TYR A 64 17.68 -0.21 -4.92
C TYR A 64 17.84 -0.30 -3.41
N LYS A 65 16.78 -0.71 -2.68
CA LYS A 65 16.70 -0.64 -1.22
C LYS A 65 15.98 -1.86 -0.65
N PHE A 66 16.49 -3.05 -0.97
CA PHE A 66 15.79 -4.30 -0.67
C PHE A 66 15.63 -4.57 0.85
N ALA A 67 16.55 -4.09 1.68
CA ALA A 67 16.43 -4.23 3.13
C ALA A 67 15.26 -3.39 3.69
N GLU A 68 15.12 -2.15 3.20
CA GLU A 68 14.04 -1.25 3.56
C GLU A 68 12.70 -1.73 3.00
N TYR A 69 12.69 -2.34 1.82
CA TYR A 69 11.54 -3.05 1.29
C TYR A 69 11.04 -4.15 2.25
N LEU A 70 11.93 -5.03 2.71
CA LEU A 70 11.56 -6.09 3.67
C LEU A 70 11.06 -5.51 4.99
N ASN A 71 11.69 -4.43 5.48
CA ASN A 71 11.25 -3.74 6.69
C ASN A 71 9.83 -3.16 6.51
N LEU A 72 9.54 -2.56 5.36
CA LEU A 72 8.21 -2.05 5.03
C LEU A 72 7.15 -3.15 5.05
N LEU A 73 7.40 -4.28 4.40
CA LEU A 73 6.46 -5.41 4.40
C LEU A 73 6.14 -5.89 5.82
N TYR A 74 7.15 -5.93 6.70
CA TYR A 74 6.98 -6.31 8.10
C TYR A 74 6.10 -5.31 8.87
N ILE A 75 6.36 -4.01 8.74
CA ILE A 75 5.58 -2.95 9.43
C ILE A 75 4.12 -2.91 8.93
N VAL A 76 3.93 -3.04 7.62
CA VAL A 76 2.60 -3.05 6.98
C VAL A 76 1.83 -4.35 7.30
N ASP A 77 2.53 -5.38 7.80
CA ASP A 77 2.01 -6.72 8.06
C ASP A 77 1.52 -7.40 6.76
N VAL A 78 2.37 -7.36 5.73
CA VAL A 78 2.18 -8.11 4.48
C VAL A 78 2.85 -9.48 4.61
N PRO A 79 2.10 -10.60 4.47
CA PRO A 79 2.69 -11.92 4.57
C PRO A 79 3.71 -12.19 3.46
N GLU A 80 4.93 -12.56 3.83
CA GLU A 80 6.03 -12.83 2.89
C GLU A 80 5.69 -13.98 1.92
N ASP A 81 4.89 -14.94 2.36
CA ASP A 81 4.44 -16.06 1.53
C ASP A 81 3.55 -15.61 0.36
N GLN A 82 2.82 -14.50 0.49
CA GLN A 82 2.05 -13.91 -0.61
C GLN A 82 2.97 -13.31 -1.65
N ILE A 83 4.03 -12.64 -1.20
CA ILE A 83 5.01 -11.97 -2.05
C ILE A 83 5.86 -12.99 -2.81
N ARG A 84 6.27 -14.08 -2.15
CA ARG A 84 7.07 -15.17 -2.76
C ARG A 84 6.34 -15.92 -3.89
N LYS A 85 5.01 -15.80 -3.97
CA LYS A 85 4.18 -16.42 -5.02
C LYS A 85 4.05 -15.55 -6.27
N LEU A 86 4.43 -14.28 -6.18
CA LEU A 86 4.35 -13.35 -7.31
C LEU A 86 5.48 -13.66 -8.30
N ASP A 87 5.22 -13.44 -9.59
CA ASP A 87 6.25 -13.54 -10.60
C ASP A 87 7.23 -12.36 -10.46
N GLY A 88 8.51 -12.67 -10.31
CA GLY A 88 9.59 -11.69 -10.21
C GLY A 88 10.33 -11.45 -11.53
N SER A 89 9.86 -12.03 -12.64
CA SER A 89 10.48 -11.89 -13.96
C SER A 89 10.35 -10.47 -14.52
N ASP A 90 9.23 -9.79 -14.25
CA ASP A 90 8.99 -8.39 -14.55
C ASP A 90 8.88 -7.57 -13.26
N LEU A 91 9.88 -6.72 -13.01
CA LEU A 91 9.92 -5.89 -11.81
C LEU A 91 8.83 -4.81 -11.79
N VAL A 92 8.39 -4.32 -12.95
CA VAL A 92 7.32 -3.33 -13.05
C VAL A 92 6.00 -3.97 -12.61
N GLU A 93 5.71 -5.17 -13.11
CA GLU A 93 4.51 -5.91 -12.72
C GLU A 93 4.57 -6.35 -11.25
N LEU A 94 5.72 -6.87 -10.80
CA LEU A 94 5.93 -7.25 -9.40
C LEU A 94 5.64 -6.08 -8.45
N SER A 95 6.22 -4.92 -8.73
CA SER A 95 6.05 -3.74 -7.88
C SER A 95 4.60 -3.22 -7.86
N GLU A 96 3.84 -3.38 -8.95
CA GLU A 96 2.41 -3.05 -8.97
C GLU A 96 1.62 -3.99 -8.06
N GLN A 97 1.84 -5.30 -8.19
CA GLN A 97 1.18 -6.31 -7.37
C GLN A 97 1.49 -6.10 -5.88
N VAL A 98 2.76 -5.86 -5.55
CA VAL A 98 3.18 -5.60 -4.16
C VAL A 98 2.58 -4.30 -3.61
N ALA A 99 2.55 -3.23 -4.41
CA ALA A 99 1.90 -1.97 -4.01
C ALA A 99 0.42 -2.19 -3.67
N PHE A 100 -0.29 -3.01 -4.44
CA PHE A 100 -1.67 -3.40 -4.14
C PHE A 100 -1.77 -4.18 -2.82
N HIS A 101 -0.89 -5.15 -2.56
CA HIS A 101 -0.89 -5.91 -1.30
C HIS A 101 -0.66 -5.00 -0.08
N ILE A 102 0.27 -4.04 -0.17
CA ILE A 102 0.50 -3.04 0.87
C ILE A 102 -0.74 -2.20 1.11
N LEU A 103 -1.30 -1.62 0.04
CA LEU A 103 -2.49 -0.78 0.12
C LEU A 103 -3.69 -1.53 0.71
N LYS A 104 -3.86 -2.81 0.36
CA LYS A 104 -4.89 -3.68 0.89
C LYS A 104 -4.77 -3.88 2.40
N ARG A 105 -3.56 -4.01 2.94
CA ARG A 105 -3.33 -4.13 4.38
C ARG A 105 -3.61 -2.83 5.10
N GLU A 106 -3.16 -1.70 4.55
CA GLU A 106 -3.45 -0.38 5.13
C GLU A 106 -4.95 -0.05 5.12
N TRP A 107 -5.65 -0.39 4.03
CA TRP A 107 -7.09 -0.27 3.97
C TRP A 107 -7.79 -1.13 5.02
N GLN A 108 -7.38 -2.39 5.16
CA GLN A 108 -7.93 -3.28 6.18
C GLN A 108 -7.79 -2.68 7.58
N LYS A 109 -6.61 -2.14 7.94
CA LYS A 109 -6.38 -1.47 9.23
C LYS A 109 -7.33 -0.29 9.44
N VAL A 110 -7.44 0.60 8.46
CA VAL A 110 -8.28 1.81 8.53
C VAL A 110 -9.76 1.45 8.65
N TRP A 111 -10.21 0.50 7.84
CA TRP A 111 -11.60 0.06 7.83
C TRP A 111 -12.01 -0.52 9.18
N PHE A 112 -11.21 -1.46 9.74
CA PHE A 112 -11.53 -2.05 11.03
C PHE A 112 -11.55 -1.02 12.16
N ARG A 113 -10.60 -0.07 12.21
CA ARG A 113 -10.57 0.99 13.23
C ARG A 113 -11.77 1.95 13.21
N ASN A 114 -12.46 2.08 12.07
CA ASN A 114 -13.59 3.00 11.92
C ASN A 114 -14.96 2.30 12.01
N LYS A 115 -14.98 0.97 11.94
CA LYS A 115 -16.22 0.18 11.98
C LYS A 115 -16.38 -0.64 13.27
N PHE A 116 -15.35 -0.71 14.11
CA PHE A 116 -15.29 -1.42 15.39
C PHE A 116 -14.41 -0.65 16.38
#